data_AF-T2IX03-F1
#
_entry.id   AF-T2IX03-F1
#
_cell.length_a   1.000
_cell.length_b   1.000
_cell.length_c   1.000
_cell.angle_alpha   90.00
_cell.angle_beta   90.00
_cell.angle_gamma   90.00
#
_symmetry.space_group_name_H-M   'P 1'
#
loop_
_entity.id
_entity.type
_entity.pdbx_description
1 polymer ?
#
loop_
_entity_poly.entity_id
_entity_poly.type
_entity_poly.pdbx_seq_one_letter_code
_entity_poly.pdbx_strand_id
1 'polypeptide(L)'
;MVGFGDDYALNPHHRTAHGHYNINDPNPNAHILYGALVGGPASPNDYDYLDVRSDYIRNEVALDYNAGLTGALVRLYDQFGGDPLTDSQIYTLPGLSVSDL
;
A
#
# COMPACT_ATOMS: atom_id res chain seq x y z
N MET A 1 1.69 -1.72 4.73
CA MET A 1 0.86 -2.07 3.56
C MET A 1 0.05 -0.84 3.22
N VAL A 2 0.07 -0.39 1.96
CA VAL A 2 -0.59 0.86 1.55
C VAL A 2 -2.09 0.78 1.83
N GLY A 3 -2.64 1.79 2.50
CA GLY A 3 -4.07 1.90 2.82
C GLY A 3 -4.58 0.97 3.93
N PHE A 4 -3.72 0.36 4.74
CA PHE A 4 -4.08 -0.53 5.84
C PHE A 4 -3.33 -0.18 7.14
N GLY A 5 -4.06 -0.14 8.26
CA GLY A 5 -3.56 0.31 9.56
C GLY A 5 -3.62 1.84 9.74
N ASP A 6 -3.11 2.31 10.87
CA ASP A 6 -3.14 3.75 11.23
C ASP A 6 -2.05 4.58 10.54
N ASP A 7 -0.96 3.93 10.11
CA ASP A 7 0.18 4.57 9.44
C ASP A 7 0.66 3.68 8.28
N TYR A 8 0.68 4.25 7.08
CA TYR A 8 1.02 3.54 5.85
C TYR A 8 1.70 4.47 4.85
N ALA A 9 2.49 3.88 3.94
CA ALA A 9 3.18 4.59 2.88
C ALA A 9 2.21 5.36 1.98
N LEU A 10 2.40 6.68 1.86
CA LEU A 10 1.59 7.56 1.00
C LEU A 10 2.24 7.75 -0.38
N ASN A 11 3.53 7.40 -0.50
CA ASN A 11 4.35 7.67 -1.66
C ASN A 11 4.98 6.41 -2.28
N PRO A 12 4.23 5.30 -2.52
CA PRO A 12 4.79 4.16 -3.23
C PRO A 12 5.25 4.55 -4.64
N HIS A 13 6.33 3.92 -5.14
CA HIS A 13 6.94 4.12 -6.46
C HIS A 13 6.06 3.55 -7.60
N HIS A 14 4.80 3.98 -7.69
CA HIS A 14 3.84 3.47 -8.66
C HIS A 14 3.26 4.59 -9.53
N ARG A 15 3.58 4.58 -10.83
CA ARG A 15 3.30 5.69 -11.78
C ARG A 15 1.81 6.06 -11.85
N THR A 16 0.94 5.06 -12.00
CA THR A 16 -0.50 5.31 -12.13
C THR A 16 -1.10 5.76 -10.80
N ALA A 17 -0.57 5.28 -9.66
CA ALA A 17 -1.05 5.71 -8.35
C ALA A 17 -0.59 7.14 -8.04
N HIS A 18 0.64 7.47 -8.45
CA HIS A 18 1.21 8.80 -8.31
C HIS A 18 0.32 9.89 -8.90
N GLY A 19 -0.10 9.73 -10.15
CA GLY A 19 -1.04 10.66 -10.80
C GLY A 19 -0.49 12.06 -11.10
N HIS A 20 0.74 12.39 -10.66
CA HIS A 20 1.41 13.66 -10.98
C HIS A 20 2.56 13.48 -11.99
N TYR A 21 3.17 14.59 -12.41
CA TYR A 21 4.18 14.62 -13.47
C TYR A 21 5.64 14.68 -12.98
N ASN A 22 5.86 14.90 -11.68
CA ASN A 22 7.18 15.01 -11.08
C ASN A 22 7.37 13.94 -9.98
N ILE A 23 8.33 13.02 -10.17
CA ILE A 23 8.61 11.95 -9.21
C ILE A 23 9.13 12.46 -7.85
N ASN A 24 9.70 13.67 -7.82
CA ASN A 24 10.24 14.28 -6.61
C ASN A 24 9.23 15.20 -5.90
N ASP A 25 7.97 15.25 -6.34
CA ASP A 25 6.92 15.98 -5.63
C ASP A 25 6.69 15.34 -4.25
N PRO A 26 6.86 16.05 -3.12
CA PRO A 26 6.68 15.47 -1.80
C PRO A 26 5.21 15.19 -1.45
N ASN A 27 4.25 15.68 -2.24
CA ASN A 27 2.83 15.42 -2.01
C ASN A 27 2.52 13.93 -2.18
N PRO A 28 1.56 13.40 -1.39
CA PRO A 28 1.04 12.05 -1.56
C PRO A 28 0.61 11.74 -2.99
N ASN A 29 0.66 10.45 -3.32
CA ASN A 29 0.08 9.93 -4.56
C ASN A 29 -1.40 10.32 -4.68
N ALA A 30 -1.84 10.69 -5.90
CA ALA A 30 -3.22 11.09 -6.16
C ALA A 30 -4.24 9.95 -5.92
N HIS A 31 -3.78 8.70 -5.99
CA HIS A 31 -4.58 7.51 -5.75
C HIS A 31 -3.90 6.58 -4.74
N ILE A 32 -4.70 5.95 -3.88
CA ILE A 32 -4.21 4.96 -2.92
C ILE A 32 -4.13 3.59 -3.60
N LEU A 33 -2.95 3.00 -3.60
CA LEU A 33 -2.72 1.65 -4.12
C LEU A 33 -3.00 0.60 -3.03
N TYR A 34 -4.28 0.45 -2.67
CA TYR A 34 -4.71 -0.42 -1.57
C TYR A 34 -4.09 -1.82 -1.62
N GLY A 35 -3.57 -2.27 -0.48
CA GLY A 35 -3.04 -3.62 -0.31
C GLY A 35 -1.59 -3.79 -0.76
N ALA A 36 -0.96 -2.81 -1.41
CA ALA A 36 0.42 -2.94 -1.85
C ALA A 36 1.39 -3.05 -0.66
N LEU A 37 2.20 -4.12 -0.65
CA LEU A 37 3.41 -4.20 0.16
C LEU A 37 4.53 -3.40 -0.50
N VAL A 38 5.06 -2.39 0.22
CA VAL A 38 6.27 -1.67 -0.17
C VAL A 38 7.53 -2.47 0.19
N GLY A 39 8.67 -2.17 -0.45
CA GLY A 39 9.95 -2.83 -0.16
C GLY A 39 10.38 -2.78 1.31
N GLY A 40 10.06 -1.68 2.01
CA GLY A 40 10.36 -1.52 3.44
C GLY A 40 11.80 -1.06 3.72
N PRO A 41 12.26 -1.09 4.98
CA PRO A 41 13.62 -0.68 5.34
C PRO A 41 14.69 -1.47 4.57
N ALA A 42 15.72 -0.79 4.04
CA ALA A 42 16.78 -1.48 3.28
C ALA A 42 17.88 -2.09 4.18
N SER A 43 17.84 -1.79 5.47
CA SER A 43 18.77 -2.28 6.48
C SER A 43 18.01 -2.98 7.59
N PRO A 44 18.64 -3.93 8.32
CA PRO A 44 18.03 -4.58 9.48
C PRO A 44 18.03 -3.65 10.71
N ASN A 45 17.43 -2.47 10.57
CA ASN A 45 17.16 -1.51 11.62
C ASN A 45 15.85 -0.77 11.33
N ASP A 46 15.23 -0.22 12.36
CA ASP A 46 13.89 0.37 12.26
C ASP A 46 13.91 1.85 11.82
N TYR A 47 15.09 2.44 11.60
CA TYR A 47 15.26 3.86 11.29
C TYR A 47 15.51 4.15 9.82
N ASP A 48 15.67 3.10 9.01
CA ASP A 48 16.06 3.17 7.61
C ASP A 48 14.84 3.13 6.67
N TYR A 49 13.68 3.65 7.08
CA TYR A 49 12.53 3.82 6.20
C TYR A 49 12.17 5.29 6.05
N LEU A 50 12.08 5.76 4.81
CA LEU A 50 11.57 7.08 4.45
C LEU A 50 10.51 6.89 3.36
N ASP A 51 9.34 7.51 3.53
CA ASP A 51 8.25 7.48 2.55
C ASP A 51 8.52 8.49 1.42
N VAL A 52 9.47 8.14 0.55
CA VAL A 52 9.94 8.96 -0.57
C VAL A 52 9.74 8.19 -1.86
N ARG A 53 8.91 8.73 -2.75
CA ARG A 53 8.55 8.06 -4.01
C ARG A 53 9.74 7.78 -4.93
N SER A 54 10.77 8.62 -4.92
CA SER A 54 11.98 8.38 -5.71
C SER A 54 12.90 7.31 -5.13
N ASP A 55 12.67 6.86 -3.89
CA ASP A 55 13.34 5.68 -3.32
C ASP A 55 12.66 4.39 -3.83
N TYR A 56 13.13 3.93 -4.99
CA TYR A 56 12.69 2.68 -5.64
C TYR A 56 13.24 1.42 -4.95
N ILE A 57 13.86 1.52 -3.77
CA ILE A 57 14.20 0.35 -2.96
C ILE A 57 13.13 0.20 -1.89
N ARG A 58 12.94 1.25 -1.08
CA ARG A 58 12.07 1.20 0.11
C ARG A 58 10.59 1.35 -0.22
N ASN A 59 10.26 2.11 -1.28
CA ASN A 59 8.89 2.39 -1.70
C ASN A 59 8.49 1.67 -3.00
N GLU A 60 9.33 0.78 -3.52
CA GLU A 60 8.95 -0.07 -4.66
C GLU A 60 7.80 -0.99 -4.29
N VAL A 61 6.96 -1.26 -5.29
CA VAL A 61 5.82 -2.18 -5.20
C VAL A 61 5.84 -3.12 -6.40
N ALA A 62 5.58 -4.40 -6.15
CA ALA A 62 5.60 -5.40 -7.22
C ALA A 62 4.59 -6.52 -6.96
N LEU A 63 4.25 -7.28 -8.00
CA LEU A 63 3.35 -8.43 -7.89
C LEU A 63 3.93 -9.51 -6.97
N ASP A 64 5.23 -9.80 -7.10
CA ASP A 64 5.93 -10.82 -6.33
C ASP A 64 6.02 -10.45 -4.84
N TYR A 65 6.12 -9.16 -4.49
CA TYR A 65 6.08 -8.71 -3.08
C TYR A 65 4.76 -9.12 -2.42
N ASN A 66 3.66 -9.05 -3.16
CA ASN A 66 2.33 -9.37 -2.65
C ASN A 66 2.00 -10.87 -2.71
N ALA A 67 2.57 -11.62 -3.67
CA ALA A 67 2.24 -13.03 -3.90
C ALA A 67 2.45 -13.90 -2.64
N GLY A 68 3.63 -13.82 -2.02
CA GLY A 68 3.92 -14.57 -0.79
C GLY A 68 3.12 -14.06 0.42
N LEU A 69 2.98 -12.73 0.54
CA LEU A 69 2.21 -12.10 1.60
C LEU A 69 0.74 -12.58 1.58
N THR A 70 0.10 -12.63 0.42
CA THR A 70 -1.28 -13.13 0.29
C THR A 70 -1.41 -14.55 0.81
N GLY A 71 -0.47 -15.45 0.47
CA GLY A 71 -0.46 -16.81 0.99
C GLY A 71 -0.33 -16.89 2.52
N ALA A 72 0.55 -16.06 3.10
CA ALA A 72 0.71 -15.97 4.55
C ALA A 72 -0.57 -15.43 5.23
N LEU A 73 -1.19 -14.39 4.66
CA LEU A 73 -2.44 -13.81 5.17
C LEU A 73 -3.60 -14.81 5.12
N VAL A 74 -3.70 -15.64 4.08
CA VAL A 74 -4.69 -16.73 4.03
C VAL A 74 -4.51 -17.67 5.20
N ARG A 75 -3.28 -18.10 5.50
CA ARG A 75 -3.02 -19.01 6.61
C ARG A 75 -3.28 -18.35 7.98
N LEU A 76 -3.03 -17.05 8.11
CA LEU A 76 -3.36 -16.31 9.35
C LEU A 76 -4.86 -16.17 9.53
N TYR A 77 -5.60 -15.82 8.47
CA TYR A 77 -7.05 -15.71 8.48
C TYR A 77 -7.73 -17.05 8.84
N ASP A 78 -7.25 -18.17 8.27
CA ASP A 78 -7.76 -19.50 8.61
C ASP A 78 -7.62 -19.84 10.11
N GLN A 79 -6.53 -19.39 10.74
CA GLN A 79 -6.27 -19.68 12.17
C GLN A 79 -6.93 -18.70 13.13
N PHE A 80 -7.00 -17.42 12.77
CA PHE A 80 -7.39 -16.35 13.69
C PHE A 80 -8.72 -15.67 13.32
N GLY A 81 -9.24 -15.92 12.12
CA GLY A 81 -10.41 -15.24 11.58
C GLY A 81 -10.17 -13.75 11.33
N GLY A 82 -11.26 -12.98 11.41
CA GLY A 82 -11.30 -11.54 11.15
C GLY A 82 -12.53 -11.20 10.32
N ASP A 83 -13.06 -9.99 10.50
CA ASP A 83 -14.17 -9.50 9.68
C ASP A 83 -13.60 -8.66 8.53
N PRO A 84 -13.78 -9.07 7.26
CA PRO A 84 -13.44 -8.20 6.13
C PRO A 84 -14.37 -6.98 6.13
N LEU A 85 -13.91 -5.90 5.50
CA LEU A 85 -14.77 -4.74 5.27
C LEU A 85 -15.98 -5.17 4.43
N THR A 86 -17.17 -4.72 4.82
CA THR A 86 -18.37 -4.84 4.00
C THR A 86 -18.26 -3.93 2.78
N ASP A 87 -19.05 -4.19 1.73
CA ASP A 87 -19.11 -3.31 0.56
C ASP A 87 -19.40 -1.85 0.97
N SER A 88 -20.33 -1.65 1.90
CA SER A 88 -20.63 -0.32 2.42
C SER A 88 -19.45 0.35 3.11
N GLN A 89 -18.58 -0.40 3.79
CA GLN A 89 -17.35 0.13 4.38
C GLN A 89 -16.29 0.39 3.30
N ILE A 90 -16.16 -0.48 2.29
CA ILE A 90 -15.26 -0.27 1.15
C ILE A 90 -15.57 1.05 0.44
N TYR A 91 -16.85 1.38 0.21
CA TYR A 91 -17.24 2.64 -0.42
C TYR A 91 -17.01 3.89 0.43
N THR A 92 -16.61 3.73 1.69
CA THR A 92 -16.18 4.86 2.54
C THR A 92 -14.67 5.07 2.52
N LEU A 93 -13.91 4.17 1.90
CA LEU A 93 -12.46 4.30 1.80
C LEU A 93 -12.08 5.47 0.86
N PRO A 94 -11.05 6.26 1.21
CA PRO A 94 -10.61 7.38 0.37
C PRO A 94 -10.32 6.98 -1.08
N GLY A 95 -10.96 7.67 -2.03
CA GLY A 95 -10.74 7.45 -3.45
C GLY A 95 -11.51 6.28 -4.06
N LEU A 96 -12.42 5.64 -3.32
CA LEU A 96 -13.38 4.67 -3.85
C LEU A 96 -14.81 5.25 -3.82
N SER A 97 -15.60 4.96 -4.86
CA SER A 97 -17.01 5.35 -4.94
C SER A 97 -17.88 4.24 -5.51
N VAL A 98 -19.19 4.28 -5.22
CA VAL A 98 -20.15 3.28 -5.71
C VAL A 98 -20.26 3.27 -7.24
N SER A 99 -19.88 4.36 -7.92
CA SER A 99 -19.85 4.45 -9.38
C SER A 99 -18.66 3.75 -10.05
N ASP A 100 -17.71 3.24 -9.27
CA ASP A 100 -16.52 2.56 -9.79
C ASP A 100 -16.72 1.05 -10.06
N LEU A 101 -17.95 0.55 -9.89
CA LEU A 101 -18.38 -0.83 -10.13
C LEU A 101 -19.59 -0.89 -11.08
#